data_AF-A0AB38Y298-F1
#
_entry.id   AF-A0AB38Y298-F1
#
_cell.length_a   1.000
_cell.length_b   1.000
_cell.length_c   1.000
_cell.angle_alpha   90.00
_cell.angle_beta   90.00
_cell.angle_gamma   90.00
#
_symmetry.space_group_name_H-M   'P 1'
#
loop_
_entity.id
_entity.type
_entity.pdbx_description
1 polymer ?
#
loop_
_entity_poly.entity_id
_entity_poly.type
_entity_poly.pdbx_seq_one_letter_code
_entity_poly.pdbx_strand_id
1 'polypeptide(L)'
;MVFATGYNFQKPLHEILTYHVWGLLLGVVVSVIVGVKISRLLNLPFSLWPYVPKRLTLKQRYQFMLTKDPTVLVKASHFSSILFVTSYIAYLLIDKGGYWVLISSAAVLSGEHLEHIKKRTIGRVLGTIVGIVIGLGIIQLHVSVTYLILLLVLFNFLTEYYMPRQYTIANFFTNPQVIILMALSNSFRHSVLTIRFLGVFIGSLLTLFIILILEYALQSMIDHKATIKEWVDD
;
A
#
# COMPACT_ATOMS: atom_id res chain seq x y z
N MET A 1 -7.88 3.32 4.78
CA MET A 1 -6.83 3.37 5.82
C MET A 1 -7.27 2.95 7.22
N VAL A 2 -8.56 3.09 7.61
CA VAL A 2 -9.04 2.79 8.99
C VAL A 2 -8.77 1.33 9.44
N PHE A 3 -8.78 0.35 8.53
CA PHE A 3 -8.48 -1.05 8.85
C PHE A 3 -6.98 -1.37 8.88
N ALA A 4 -6.14 -0.50 8.33
CA ALA A 4 -4.70 -0.72 8.21
C ALA A 4 -3.91 -0.34 9.48
N THR A 5 -4.60 0.12 10.55
CA THR A 5 -3.95 0.56 11.78
C THR A 5 -3.60 -0.59 12.73
N GLY A 6 -3.92 -1.84 12.39
CA GLY A 6 -3.46 -3.04 13.10
C GLY A 6 -4.01 -3.22 14.50
N TYR A 7 -4.91 -2.33 14.96
CA TYR A 7 -5.46 -2.32 16.31
C TYR A 7 -6.29 -3.58 16.64
N ASN A 8 -6.80 -4.30 15.65
CA ASN A 8 -7.83 -5.33 15.84
C ASN A 8 -7.40 -6.78 15.61
N PHE A 9 -6.16 -7.07 15.20
CA PHE A 9 -5.79 -8.45 14.86
C PHE A 9 -5.70 -9.40 16.07
N GLN A 10 -5.81 -8.89 17.30
CA GLN A 10 -5.82 -9.71 18.52
C GLN A 10 -7.22 -10.21 18.91
N LYS A 11 -8.30 -9.68 18.32
CA LYS A 11 -9.68 -10.07 18.65
C LYS A 11 -10.19 -11.17 17.72
N PRO A 12 -11.09 -12.06 18.19
CA PRO A 12 -11.68 -13.11 17.35
C PRO A 12 -12.52 -12.51 16.21
N LEU A 13 -12.55 -13.19 15.06
CA LEU A 13 -13.11 -12.69 13.79
C LEU A 13 -14.56 -12.18 13.92
N HIS A 14 -15.39 -12.85 14.72
CA HIS A 14 -16.78 -12.49 14.90
C HIS A 14 -16.95 -11.12 15.57
N GLU A 15 -16.13 -10.78 16.56
CA GLU A 15 -16.16 -9.46 17.21
C GLU A 15 -15.72 -8.34 16.26
N ILE A 16 -14.71 -8.62 15.43
CA ILE A 16 -14.26 -7.65 14.43
C ILE A 16 -15.40 -7.33 13.47
N LEU A 17 -16.11 -8.36 13.00
CA LEU A 17 -17.23 -8.21 12.07
C LEU A 17 -18.41 -7.44 12.69
N THR A 18 -18.84 -7.74 13.91
CA THR A 18 -19.98 -7.04 14.52
C THR A 18 -19.71 -5.57 14.80
N TYR A 19 -18.53 -5.22 15.31
CA TYR A 19 -18.25 -3.83 15.72
C TYR A 19 -17.77 -2.93 14.58
N HIS A 20 -17.12 -3.47 13.54
CA HIS A 20 -16.44 -2.65 12.53
C HIS A 20 -17.10 -2.64 11.15
N VAL A 21 -18.01 -3.58 10.85
CA VAL A 21 -18.72 -3.62 9.56
C VAL A 21 -19.61 -2.39 9.37
N TRP A 22 -20.27 -1.92 10.43
CA TRP A 22 -21.12 -0.73 10.36
C TRP A 22 -20.35 0.53 9.94
N GLY A 23 -19.15 0.73 10.50
CA GLY A 23 -18.28 1.85 10.12
C GLY A 23 -17.80 1.78 8.66
N LEU A 24 -17.51 0.58 8.14
CA LEU A 24 -17.20 0.38 6.72
C LEU A 24 -18.37 0.72 5.82
N LEU A 25 -19.54 0.18 6.12
CA LEU A 25 -20.76 0.41 5.34
C LEU A 25 -21.10 1.89 5.31
N LEU A 26 -21.00 2.58 6.45
CA LEU A 26 -21.18 4.04 6.52
C LEU A 26 -20.19 4.78 5.61
N GLY A 27 -18.90 4.42 5.66
CA GLY A 27 -17.88 5.02 4.80
C GLY A 27 -18.14 4.81 3.31
N VAL A 28 -18.54 3.60 2.90
CA VAL A 28 -18.94 3.28 1.52
C VAL A 28 -20.14 4.12 1.10
N VAL A 29 -21.20 4.15 1.91
CA VAL A 29 -22.42 4.93 1.61
C VAL A 29 -22.10 6.42 1.46
N VAL A 30 -21.35 7.00 2.41
CA VAL A 30 -20.96 8.42 2.38
C VAL A 30 -20.10 8.72 1.16
N SER A 31 -19.11 7.89 0.83
CA SER A 31 -18.27 8.09 -0.36
C SER A 31 -19.07 8.04 -1.67
N VAL A 32 -20.05 7.14 -1.79
CA VAL A 32 -20.95 7.10 -2.96
C VAL A 32 -21.77 8.38 -3.06
N ILE A 33 -22.38 8.84 -1.95
CA ILE A 33 -23.17 10.08 -1.92
C ILE A 33 -22.32 11.29 -2.34
N VAL A 34 -21.12 11.41 -1.79
CA VAL A 34 -20.18 12.50 -2.12
C VAL A 34 -19.75 12.42 -3.58
N GLY A 35 -19.42 11.22 -4.08
CA GLY A 35 -19.06 11.01 -5.48
C GLY A 35 -20.18 11.42 -6.44
N VAL A 36 -21.44 11.06 -6.14
CA VAL A 36 -22.61 11.51 -6.91
C VAL A 36 -22.76 13.03 -6.87
N LYS A 37 -22.59 13.66 -5.70
CA LYS A 37 -22.68 15.12 -5.57
C LYS A 37 -21.58 15.83 -6.38
N ILE A 38 -20.34 15.36 -6.30
CA ILE A 38 -19.22 15.93 -7.06
C ILE A 38 -19.45 15.74 -8.57
N SER A 39 -19.90 14.56 -9.00
CA SER A 39 -20.24 14.31 -10.40
C SER A 39 -21.32 15.26 -10.92
N ARG A 40 -22.36 15.55 -10.11
CA ARG A 40 -23.38 16.54 -10.46
C ARG A 40 -22.84 17.97 -10.47
N LEU A 41 -22.05 18.35 -9.47
CA LEU A 41 -21.44 19.70 -9.38
C LEU A 41 -20.50 20.00 -10.55
N LEU A 42 -19.74 19.00 -10.99
CA LEU A 42 -18.80 19.11 -12.11
C LEU A 42 -19.44 18.83 -13.47
N ASN A 43 -20.77 18.61 -13.53
CA ASN A 43 -21.49 18.18 -14.74
C ASN A 43 -20.82 17.00 -15.45
N LEU A 44 -20.19 16.10 -14.69
CA LEU A 44 -19.54 14.92 -15.24
C LEU A 44 -20.63 13.96 -15.74
N PRO A 45 -20.50 13.41 -16.96
CA PRO A 45 -21.45 12.43 -17.44
C PRO A 45 -21.43 11.22 -16.51
N PHE A 46 -22.60 10.83 -16.00
CA PHE A 46 -22.78 9.64 -15.16
C PHE A 46 -22.32 8.35 -15.86
N SER A 47 -22.22 8.40 -17.19
CA SER A 47 -21.65 7.37 -18.06
C SER A 47 -20.37 7.89 -18.71
N LEU A 48 -19.21 7.48 -18.21
CA LEU A 48 -17.97 7.51 -18.97
C LEU A 48 -18.02 6.38 -20.00
N TRP A 49 -18.77 6.50 -21.11
CA TRP A 49 -18.72 5.46 -22.13
C TRP A 49 -19.01 5.92 -23.57
N PRO A 50 -18.05 5.69 -24.50
CA PRO A 50 -18.38 4.81 -25.65
C PRO A 50 -17.44 3.60 -25.86
N TYR A 51 -16.29 3.48 -25.19
CA TYR A 51 -15.40 2.29 -25.28
C TYR A 51 -15.93 0.93 -24.72
N VAL A 52 -17.16 0.43 -24.94
CA VAL A 52 -17.66 -0.71 -24.11
C VAL A 52 -16.66 -1.85 -24.30
N PRO A 53 -15.80 -2.20 -23.31
CA PRO A 53 -14.75 -3.15 -23.58
C PRO A 53 -15.52 -4.42 -23.87
N LYS A 54 -15.38 -4.92 -25.10
CA LYS A 54 -15.96 -6.19 -25.51
C LYS A 54 -15.67 -7.13 -24.35
N ARG A 55 -16.71 -7.58 -23.62
CA ARG A 55 -16.51 -8.31 -22.35
C ARG A 55 -15.82 -9.62 -22.72
N LEU A 56 -14.49 -9.57 -22.72
CA LEU A 56 -13.66 -10.71 -23.06
C LEU A 56 -14.00 -11.78 -22.03
N THR A 57 -14.30 -12.97 -22.54
CA THR A 57 -14.44 -14.15 -21.68
C THR A 57 -13.14 -14.32 -20.90
N LEU A 58 -13.19 -14.89 -19.68
CA LEU A 58 -12.00 -15.15 -18.85
C LEU A 58 -10.82 -15.74 -19.65
N LYS A 59 -11.12 -16.74 -20.50
CA LYS A 59 -10.16 -17.34 -21.43
C LYS A 59 -9.51 -16.33 -22.39
N GLN A 60 -10.32 -15.46 -23.00
CA GLN A 60 -9.85 -14.43 -23.91
C GLN A 60 -8.99 -13.36 -23.21
N ARG A 61 -9.29 -13.03 -21.94
CA ARG A 61 -8.48 -12.09 -21.14
C ARG A 61 -7.09 -12.67 -20.85
N TYR A 62 -7.03 -13.93 -20.40
CA TYR A 62 -5.76 -14.62 -20.16
C TYR A 62 -4.95 -14.77 -21.44
N GLN A 63 -5.56 -15.24 -22.53
CA GLN A 63 -4.89 -15.35 -23.82
C GLN A 63 -4.36 -14.00 -24.29
N PHE A 64 -5.19 -12.95 -24.21
CA PHE A 64 -4.77 -11.61 -24.59
C PHE A 64 -3.57 -11.11 -23.77
N MET A 65 -3.58 -11.29 -22.44
CA MET A 65 -2.46 -10.91 -21.58
C MET A 65 -1.18 -11.67 -21.91
N LEU A 66 -1.26 -13.00 -22.06
CA LEU A 66 -0.09 -13.83 -22.36
C LEU A 66 0.50 -13.54 -23.75
N THR A 67 -0.33 -13.20 -24.73
CA THR A 67 0.13 -12.84 -26.07
C THR A 67 0.71 -11.42 -26.13
N LYS A 68 0.17 -10.47 -25.35
CA LYS A 68 0.64 -9.07 -25.34
C LYS A 68 1.88 -8.84 -24.48
N ASP A 69 1.93 -9.44 -23.29
CA ASP A 69 3.06 -9.32 -22.36
C ASP A 69 3.28 -10.65 -21.62
N PRO A 70 4.11 -11.56 -22.17
CA PRO A 70 4.40 -12.83 -21.50
C PRO A 70 5.15 -12.65 -20.17
N THR A 71 5.76 -11.49 -19.92
CA THR A 71 6.47 -11.20 -18.65
C THR A 71 5.51 -11.06 -17.48
N VAL A 72 4.20 -10.96 -17.72
CA VAL A 72 3.16 -10.86 -16.68
C VAL A 72 3.21 -12.04 -15.70
N LEU A 73 3.52 -13.25 -16.16
CA LEU A 73 3.62 -14.43 -15.29
C LEU A 73 4.83 -14.35 -14.36
N VAL A 74 5.96 -13.85 -14.87
CA VAL A 74 7.19 -13.67 -14.10
C VAL A 74 7.00 -12.54 -13.08
N LYS A 75 6.38 -11.43 -13.47
CA LYS A 75 6.02 -10.35 -12.54
C LYS A 75 5.07 -10.87 -11.45
N ALA A 76 4.03 -11.62 -11.83
CA ALA A 76 3.11 -12.21 -10.87
C ALA A 76 3.81 -13.18 -9.90
N SER A 77 4.74 -14.00 -10.38
CA SER A 77 5.52 -14.90 -9.53
C SER A 77 6.45 -14.12 -8.57
N HIS A 78 7.13 -13.07 -9.04
CA HIS A 78 7.93 -12.21 -8.18
C HIS A 78 7.09 -11.57 -7.07
N PHE A 79 5.94 -10.98 -7.43
CA PHE A 79 5.01 -10.40 -6.47
C PHE A 79 4.53 -11.43 -5.44
N SER A 80 4.11 -12.61 -5.88
CA SER A 80 3.64 -13.68 -5.00
C SER A 80 4.75 -14.15 -4.05
N SER A 81 5.97 -14.38 -4.55
CA SER A 81 7.11 -14.82 -3.75
C SER A 81 7.47 -13.79 -2.69
N ILE A 82 7.54 -12.51 -3.06
CA ILE A 82 7.88 -11.44 -2.11
C ILE A 82 6.78 -11.28 -1.05
N LEU A 83 5.51 -11.28 -1.44
CA LEU A 83 4.41 -11.20 -0.48
C LEU A 83 4.35 -12.42 0.43
N PHE A 84 4.65 -13.62 -0.07
CA PHE A 84 4.73 -14.83 0.76
C PHE A 84 5.83 -14.72 1.82
N VAL A 85 7.06 -14.37 1.43
CA VAL A 85 8.20 -14.22 2.36
C VAL A 85 7.93 -13.13 3.39
N THR A 86 7.43 -11.97 2.95
CA THR A 86 7.16 -10.83 3.83
C THR A 86 5.97 -11.10 4.75
N SER A 87 4.96 -11.84 4.29
CA SER A 87 3.84 -12.30 5.13
C SER A 87 4.30 -13.31 6.17
N TYR A 88 5.20 -14.23 5.81
CA TYR A 88 5.77 -15.19 6.77
C TYR A 88 6.57 -14.47 7.86
N ILE A 89 7.41 -13.50 7.49
CA ILE A 89 8.12 -12.65 8.46
C ILE A 89 7.16 -11.83 9.32
N ALA A 90 6.10 -11.28 8.72
CA ALA A 90 5.07 -10.55 9.45
C ALA A 90 4.36 -11.45 10.48
N TYR A 91 4.11 -12.71 10.15
CA TYR A 91 3.56 -13.72 11.07
C TYR A 91 4.53 -14.03 12.22
N LEU A 92 5.82 -14.26 11.94
CA LEU A 92 6.84 -14.49 12.98
C LEU A 92 7.01 -13.29 13.93
N LEU A 93 6.70 -12.08 13.46
CA LEU A 93 6.80 -10.83 14.21
C LEU A 93 5.45 -10.30 14.67
N ILE A 94 4.39 -11.12 14.71
CA ILE A 94 3.02 -10.64 14.95
C ILE A 94 2.90 -9.85 16.27
N ASP A 95 3.52 -10.34 17.34
CA ASP A 95 3.53 -9.69 18.67
C ASP A 95 4.37 -8.41 18.73
N LYS A 96 5.25 -8.22 17.74
CA LYS A 96 6.16 -7.06 17.63
C LYS A 96 5.68 -6.05 16.57
N GLY A 97 4.46 -6.20 16.06
CA GLY A 97 3.92 -5.35 15.01
C GLY A 97 4.40 -5.70 13.60
N GLY A 98 4.70 -6.97 13.36
CA GLY A 98 5.17 -7.50 12.07
C GLY A 98 4.25 -7.20 10.88
N TYR A 99 2.97 -6.93 11.12
CA TYR A 99 2.02 -6.51 10.08
C TYR A 99 2.49 -5.28 9.28
N TRP A 100 3.27 -4.38 9.90
CA TRP A 100 3.85 -3.23 9.19
C TRP A 100 4.87 -3.64 8.12
N VAL A 101 5.57 -4.76 8.29
CA VAL A 101 6.47 -5.32 7.28
C VAL A 101 5.68 -5.64 6.02
N LEU A 102 4.62 -6.45 6.15
CA LEU A 102 3.77 -6.86 5.04
C LEU A 102 3.09 -5.65 4.35
N ILE A 103 2.50 -4.73 5.13
CA ILE A 103 1.88 -3.51 4.59
C ILE A 103 2.89 -2.69 3.80
N SER A 104 4.12 -2.58 4.31
CA SER A 104 5.16 -1.81 3.64
C SER A 104 5.63 -2.46 2.35
N SER A 105 5.79 -3.79 2.38
CA SER A 105 6.15 -4.58 1.20
C SER A 105 5.12 -4.43 0.07
N ALA A 106 3.84 -4.61 0.38
CA ALA A 106 2.77 -4.46 -0.60
C ALA A 106 2.71 -3.03 -1.20
N ALA A 107 2.92 -2.00 -0.37
CA ALA A 107 2.86 -0.60 -0.81
C ALA A 107 4.02 -0.20 -1.75
N VAL A 108 5.20 -0.77 -1.55
CA VAL A 108 6.38 -0.54 -2.39
C VAL A 108 6.30 -1.36 -3.68
N LEU A 109 5.87 -2.62 -3.60
CA LEU A 109 5.62 -3.50 -4.75
C LEU A 109 4.58 -2.94 -5.71
N SER A 110 3.66 -2.08 -5.25
CA SER A 110 2.68 -1.43 -6.13
C SER A 110 3.29 -0.51 -7.21
N GLY A 111 4.62 -0.40 -7.31
CA GLY A 111 5.31 0.13 -8.49
C GLY A 111 5.48 -0.97 -9.54
N GLU A 112 4.94 -0.79 -10.74
CA GLU A 112 4.94 -1.82 -11.79
C GLU A 112 6.33 -2.17 -12.34
N HIS A 113 7.32 -1.29 -12.15
CA HIS A 113 8.70 -1.47 -12.60
C HIS A 113 9.69 -1.21 -11.45
N LEU A 114 10.88 -1.84 -11.51
CA LEU A 114 11.93 -1.70 -10.49
C LEU A 114 12.26 -0.24 -10.14
N GLU A 115 12.34 0.65 -11.13
CA GLU A 115 12.62 2.06 -10.91
C GLU A 115 11.52 2.75 -10.08
N HIS A 116 10.25 2.38 -10.29
CA HIS A 116 9.16 2.85 -9.46
C HIS A 116 9.19 2.23 -8.07
N ILE A 117 9.53 0.95 -7.95
CA ILE A 117 9.71 0.26 -6.66
C ILE A 117 10.79 0.97 -5.85
N LYS A 118 11.98 1.23 -6.41
CA LYS A 118 13.08 1.98 -5.76
C LYS A 118 12.62 3.34 -5.26
N LYS A 119 11.97 4.13 -6.13
CA LYS A 119 11.45 5.46 -5.76
C LYS A 119 10.42 5.37 -4.63
N ARG A 120 9.53 4.37 -4.67
CA ARG A 120 8.54 4.13 -3.60
C ARG A 120 9.20 3.65 -2.31
N THR A 121 10.24 2.83 -2.35
CA THR A 121 11.03 2.44 -1.15
C THR A 121 11.55 3.67 -0.44
N ILE A 122 12.26 4.54 -1.17
CA ILE A 122 12.83 5.78 -0.63
C ILE A 122 11.71 6.68 -0.11
N GLY A 123 10.68 6.91 -0.92
CA GLY A 123 9.55 7.77 -0.57
C GLY A 123 8.79 7.28 0.66
N ARG A 124 8.73 5.97 0.90
CA ARG A 124 8.05 5.39 2.05
C ARG A 124 8.85 5.53 3.34
N VAL A 125 10.16 5.29 3.28
CA VAL A 125 11.06 5.44 4.44
C VAL A 125 11.14 6.93 4.83
N LEU A 126 11.44 7.81 3.88
CA LEU A 126 11.50 9.25 4.13
C LEU A 126 10.16 9.79 4.62
N GLY A 127 9.07 9.38 3.99
CA GLY A 127 7.75 9.84 4.41
C GLY A 127 7.33 9.33 5.78
N THR A 128 7.87 8.20 6.21
CA THR A 128 7.67 7.68 7.57
C THR A 128 8.42 8.49 8.61
N ILE A 129 9.67 8.87 8.34
CA ILE A 129 10.44 9.74 9.23
C ILE A 129 9.71 11.08 9.40
N VAL A 130 9.41 11.76 8.29
CA VAL A 130 8.73 13.07 8.31
C VAL A 130 7.36 12.98 8.97
N GLY A 131 6.58 11.97 8.63
CA GLY A 131 5.25 11.83 9.20
C GLY A 131 5.23 11.41 10.67
N ILE A 132 6.23 10.67 11.16
CA ILE A 132 6.40 10.44 12.61
C ILE A 132 6.67 11.77 13.34
N VAL A 133 7.55 12.61 12.79
CA VAL A 133 7.86 13.93 13.36
C VAL A 133 6.62 14.82 13.41
N ILE A 134 5.85 14.88 12.32
CA ILE A 134 4.59 15.64 12.27
C ILE A 134 3.60 15.11 13.32
N GLY A 135 3.41 13.79 13.40
CA GLY A 135 2.49 13.17 14.36
C GLY A 135 2.90 13.43 15.81
N LEU A 136 4.19 13.33 16.12
CA LEU A 136 4.73 13.68 17.45
C LEU A 136 4.47 15.14 17.81
N GLY A 137 4.74 16.06 16.90
CA GLY A 137 4.48 17.49 17.11
C GLY A 137 3.01 17.76 17.45
N ILE A 138 2.08 17.12 16.74
CA ILE A 138 0.64 17.28 16.99
C ILE A 138 0.26 16.77 18.39
N ILE A 139 0.77 15.62 18.82
CA ILE A 139 0.48 15.07 20.15
C ILE A 139 1.04 15.96 21.26
N GLN A 140 2.24 16.53 21.08
CA GLN A 140 2.86 17.43 22.04
C GLN A 140 2.10 18.75 22.21
N LEU A 141 1.32 19.17 21.21
CA LEU A 141 0.50 20.38 21.29
C LEU A 141 -0.79 20.20 22.13
N HIS A 142 -1.08 18.99 22.62
CA HIS A 142 -2.26 18.69 23.46
C HIS A 142 -3.58 19.24 22.87
N VAL A 143 -3.71 19.15 21.54
CA VAL A 143 -4.88 19.64 20.82
C VAL A 143 -6.15 18.89 21.22
N SER A 144 -7.30 19.58 21.17
CA SER A 144 -8.58 18.95 21.55
C SER A 144 -8.96 17.80 20.60
N VAL A 145 -9.79 16.89 21.09
CA VAL A 145 -10.31 15.74 20.32
C VAL A 145 -10.95 16.18 19.00
N THR A 146 -11.69 17.28 19.00
CA THR A 146 -12.31 17.85 17.80
C THR A 146 -11.26 18.21 16.75
N TYR A 147 -10.16 18.86 17.16
CA TYR A 147 -9.08 19.21 16.24
C TYR A 147 -8.33 17.99 15.73
N LEU A 148 -8.12 16.96 16.55
CA LEU A 148 -7.53 15.69 16.12
C LEU A 148 -8.36 15.03 15.02
N ILE A 149 -9.69 15.01 15.16
CA ILE A 149 -10.59 14.46 14.14
C ILE A 149 -10.51 15.27 12.85
N LEU A 150 -10.52 16.61 12.93
CA LEU A 150 -10.38 17.47 11.75
C LEU A 150 -9.04 17.26 11.03
N LEU A 151 -7.94 17.15 11.78
CA LEU A 151 -6.61 16.83 11.24
C LEU A 151 -6.58 15.45 10.58
N LEU A 152 -7.22 14.44 11.18
CA LEU A 152 -7.33 13.10 10.61
C LEU A 152 -8.02 13.12 9.25
N VAL A 153 -9.14 13.84 9.13
CA VAL A 153 -9.89 14.01 7.88
C VAL A 153 -9.04 14.75 6.84
N LEU A 154 -8.41 15.85 7.23
CA LEU A 154 -7.52 16.63 6.36
C LEU A 154 -6.37 15.77 5.84
N PHE A 155 -5.66 15.07 6.72
CA PHE A 155 -4.55 14.19 6.33
C PHE A 155 -5.02 13.04 5.45
N ASN A 156 -6.24 12.52 5.64
CA ASN A 156 -6.80 11.50 4.76
C ASN A 156 -7.05 12.04 3.36
N PHE A 157 -7.63 13.23 3.25
CA PHE A 157 -7.78 13.90 1.97
C PHE A 157 -6.42 14.15 1.29
N LEU A 158 -5.43 14.67 2.02
CA LEU A 158 -4.10 14.93 1.48
C LEU A 158 -3.39 13.65 1.04
N THR A 159 -3.48 12.56 1.83
CA THR A 159 -2.93 11.26 1.42
C THR A 159 -3.55 10.81 0.10
N GLU A 160 -4.86 10.76 -0.02
CA GLU A 160 -5.53 10.31 -1.25
C GLU A 160 -5.24 11.23 -2.45
N TYR A 161 -5.14 12.54 -2.21
CA TYR A 161 -4.79 13.50 -3.24
C TYR A 161 -3.34 13.31 -3.74
N TYR A 162 -2.39 13.13 -2.84
CA TYR A 162 -0.97 12.99 -3.22
C TYR A 162 -0.60 11.57 -3.63
N MET A 163 -1.32 10.52 -3.22
CA MET A 163 -0.97 9.12 -3.50
C MET A 163 -0.72 8.83 -5.00
N PRO A 164 -1.58 9.28 -5.94
CA PRO A 164 -1.32 9.08 -7.37
C PRO A 164 -0.33 10.10 -7.97
N ARG A 165 -0.07 11.23 -7.30
CA ARG A 165 0.72 12.36 -7.83
C ARG A 165 2.18 12.35 -7.37
N GLN A 166 2.39 12.22 -6.07
CA GLN A 166 3.68 12.22 -5.42
C GLN A 166 3.63 11.33 -4.18
N TYR A 167 4.05 10.08 -4.36
CA TYR A 167 3.98 9.04 -3.34
C TYR A 167 4.72 9.42 -2.05
N THR A 168 5.86 10.09 -2.14
CA THR A 168 6.64 10.53 -0.96
C THR A 168 5.84 11.50 -0.09
N ILE A 169 5.21 12.50 -0.71
CA ILE A 169 4.40 13.50 -0.01
C ILE A 169 3.16 12.85 0.61
N ALA A 170 2.52 11.91 -0.09
CA ALA A 170 1.38 11.18 0.46
C ALA A 170 1.73 10.50 1.79
N ASN A 171 2.92 9.89 1.87
CA ASN A 171 3.38 9.20 3.07
C ASN A 171 3.66 10.14 4.26
N PHE A 172 3.90 11.44 4.04
CA PHE A 172 4.02 12.43 5.12
C PHE A 172 2.78 12.49 5.99
N PHE A 173 1.61 12.28 5.38
CA PHE A 173 0.31 12.35 6.03
C PHE A 173 -0.17 10.99 6.54
N THR A 174 0.31 9.88 5.96
CA THR A 174 -0.08 8.53 6.41
C THR A 174 0.37 8.23 7.83
N ASN A 175 1.53 8.78 8.24
CA ASN A 175 2.09 8.48 9.54
C ASN A 175 1.40 9.20 10.70
N PRO A 176 1.19 10.52 10.62
CA PRO A 176 0.43 11.26 11.63
C PRO A 176 -0.96 10.68 11.88
N GLN A 177 -1.65 10.18 10.84
CA GLN A 177 -2.99 9.61 11.00
C GLN A 177 -3.06 8.46 12.00
N VAL A 178 -2.10 7.53 11.97
CA VAL A 178 -2.10 6.40 12.92
C VAL A 178 -1.77 6.87 14.32
N ILE A 179 -0.87 7.85 14.46
CA ILE A 179 -0.53 8.44 15.76
C ILE A 179 -1.77 9.14 16.35
N ILE A 180 -2.47 9.94 15.55
CA ILE A 180 -3.72 10.60 15.93
C ILE A 180 -4.79 9.57 16.30
N LEU A 181 -4.98 8.52 15.49
CA LEU A 181 -5.96 7.47 15.77
C LEU A 181 -5.65 6.76 17.10
N MET A 182 -4.38 6.46 17.36
CA MET A 182 -3.96 5.85 18.62
C MET A 182 -4.18 6.77 19.81
N ALA A 183 -3.93 8.07 19.67
CA ALA A 183 -4.23 9.05 20.69
C ALA A 183 -5.73 9.15 20.97
N LEU A 184 -6.57 9.20 19.92
CA LEU A 184 -8.04 9.19 20.04
C LEU A 184 -8.57 7.92 20.73
N SER A 185 -7.87 6.79 20.59
CA SER A 185 -8.19 5.52 21.26
C SER A 185 -7.57 5.37 22.66
N ASN A 186 -6.95 6.42 23.23
CA ASN A 186 -6.21 6.37 24.49
C ASN A 186 -5.16 5.25 24.57
N SER A 187 -4.64 4.81 23.43
CA SER A 187 -3.73 3.66 23.29
C SER A 187 -2.36 4.06 22.78
N PHE A 188 -2.07 5.36 22.71
CA PHE A 188 -0.79 5.86 22.25
C PHE A 188 0.34 5.47 23.20
N ARG A 189 1.37 4.83 22.65
CA ARG A 189 2.60 4.47 23.35
C ARG A 189 3.78 4.85 22.46
N HIS A 190 4.85 5.38 23.04
CA HIS A 190 6.06 5.74 22.27
C HIS A 190 6.65 4.56 21.49
N SER A 191 6.48 3.33 21.98
CA SER A 191 6.91 2.10 21.30
C SER A 191 6.29 1.91 19.91
N VAL A 192 5.10 2.47 19.65
CA VAL A 192 4.44 2.43 18.34
C VAL A 192 5.31 3.07 17.26
N LEU A 193 6.02 4.15 17.59
CA LEU A 193 6.84 4.89 16.63
C LEU A 193 7.98 4.01 16.14
N THR A 194 8.65 3.33 17.07
CA THR A 194 9.73 2.39 16.78
C THR A 194 9.22 1.18 16.01
N ILE A 195 8.12 0.56 16.45
CA ILE A 195 7.48 -0.57 15.76
C ILE A 195 7.18 -0.20 14.31
N ARG A 196 6.64 0.99 14.08
CA ARG A 196 6.23 1.43 12.76
C ARG A 196 7.41 1.79 11.87
N PHE A 197 8.40 2.52 12.40
CA PHE A 197 9.62 2.82 11.67
C PHE A 197 10.33 1.53 11.25
N LEU A 198 10.54 0.60 12.19
CA LEU A 198 11.18 -0.69 11.91
C LEU A 198 10.37 -1.51 10.91
N GLY A 199 9.05 -1.60 11.07
CA GLY A 199 8.20 -2.35 10.14
C GLY A 199 8.25 -1.78 8.71
N VAL A 200 8.20 -0.45 8.56
CA VAL A 200 8.34 0.19 7.26
C VAL A 200 9.74 0.00 6.68
N PHE A 201 10.77 0.19 7.50
CA PHE A 201 12.16 0.09 7.08
C PHE A 201 12.49 -1.33 6.61
N ILE A 202 12.21 -2.34 7.45
CA ILE A 202 12.42 -3.75 7.15
C ILE A 202 11.59 -4.17 5.95
N GLY A 203 10.28 -3.89 5.92
CA GLY A 203 9.42 -4.32 4.83
C GLY A 203 9.81 -3.70 3.48
N SER A 204 10.16 -2.41 3.46
CA SER A 204 10.56 -1.72 2.23
C SER A 204 11.92 -2.19 1.71
N LEU A 205 12.91 -2.34 2.59
CA LEU A 205 14.25 -2.79 2.19
C LEU A 205 14.28 -4.26 1.81
N LEU A 206 13.60 -5.12 2.57
CA LEU A 206 13.51 -6.54 2.27
C LEU A 206 12.87 -6.77 0.89
N THR A 207 11.79 -6.04 0.61
CA THR A 207 11.13 -6.07 -0.70
C THR A 207 12.07 -5.66 -1.82
N LEU A 208 12.76 -4.52 -1.65
CA LEU A 208 13.71 -4.02 -2.64
C LEU A 208 14.87 -5.01 -2.85
N PHE A 209 15.35 -5.63 -1.80
CA PHE A 209 16.42 -6.62 -1.87
C PHE A 209 15.98 -7.87 -2.65
N ILE A 210 14.83 -8.45 -2.31
CA ILE A 210 14.34 -9.66 -2.98
C ILE A 210 14.05 -9.39 -4.46
N ILE A 211 13.40 -8.27 -4.80
CA ILE A 211 13.11 -7.97 -6.21
C ILE A 211 14.39 -7.73 -7.02
N LEU A 212 15.42 -7.11 -6.44
CA LEU A 212 16.73 -6.93 -7.12
C LEU A 212 17.39 -8.28 -7.42
N ILE A 213 17.34 -9.23 -6.47
CA ILE A 213 17.86 -10.58 -6.70
C ILE A 213 17.08 -11.29 -7.81
N LEU A 214 15.75 -11.23 -7.75
CA LEU A 214 14.90 -11.91 -8.72
C LEU A 214 15.07 -11.33 -10.14
N GLU A 215 15.17 -10.02 -10.27
CA GLU A 215 15.42 -9.37 -11.56
C GLU A 215 16.84 -9.65 -12.08
N TYR A 216 17.84 -9.65 -11.21
CA TYR A 216 19.21 -10.01 -11.59
C TYR A 216 19.31 -11.46 -12.06
N ALA A 217 18.70 -12.40 -11.34
CA ALA A 217 18.66 -13.81 -11.72
C ALA A 217 17.96 -14.01 -13.07
N LEU A 218 16.82 -13.32 -13.28
CA LEU A 218 16.10 -13.36 -14.55
C LEU A 218 16.96 -12.84 -15.70
N GLN A 219 17.64 -11.70 -15.52
CA GLN A 219 18.50 -11.12 -16.54
C GLN A 219 19.67 -12.04 -16.87
N SER A 220 20.33 -12.61 -15.85
CA SER A 220 21.43 -13.56 -16.03
C SER A 220 21.00 -14.80 -16.83
N MET A 221 19.79 -15.32 -16.60
CA MET A 221 19.26 -16.44 -17.38
C MET A 221 18.98 -16.07 -18.83
N ILE A 222 18.49 -14.86 -19.09
CA ILE A 222 18.23 -14.35 -20.44
C ILE A 222 19.54 -14.20 -21.20
N ASP A 223 20.53 -13.54 -20.59
CA ASP A 223 21.83 -13.28 -21.19
C ASP A 223 22.55 -14.59 -21.52
N HIS A 224 22.55 -15.56 -20.59
CA HIS A 224 23.16 -16.88 -20.82
C HIS A 224 22.52 -17.63 -22.00
N LYS A 225 21.19 -17.54 -22.15
CA LYS A 225 20.48 -18.18 -23.27
C LYS A 225 20.77 -17.49 -24.60
N ALA A 226 20.96 -16.17 -24.62
CA ALA A 226 21.36 -15.43 -25.80
C ALA A 226 22.77 -15.86 -26.26
N THR A 227 23.71 -15.97 -25.33
CA THR A 227 25.07 -16.44 -25.63
C THR A 227 25.07 -17.86 -26.21
N ILE A 228 24.34 -18.82 -25.60
CA ILE A 228 24.30 -20.19 -26.15
C ILE A 228 23.74 -20.22 -27.58
N LYS A 229 22.78 -19.35 -27.90
CA LYS A 229 22.19 -19.29 -29.25
C LYS A 229 23.22 -18.83 -30.29
N GLU A 230 24.03 -17.81 -29.97
CA GLU A 230 25.11 -17.35 -30.86
C GLU A 230 26.10 -18.48 -31.18
N TRP A 231 26.45 -19.31 -30.19
CA TRP A 231 27.39 -20.43 -30.38
C TRP A 231 26.84 -21.62 -31.18
N VAL A 232 25.53 -21.76 -31.26
CA VAL A 232 24.87 -22.87 -31.99
C VAL A 232 24.55 -22.47 -33.43
N ASP A 233 24.35 -21.17 -33.68
CA ASP A 233 24.02 -20.62 -34.99
C ASP A 233 25.28 -20.28 -35.83
N ASP A 234 26.49 -20.30 -35.23
CA ASP A 234 27.82 -20.18 -35.86
C ASP A 234 28.44 -21.55 -36.22
#